data_AF-A0A3B3D9P8-F1
#
_entry.id   AF-A0A3B3D9P8-F1
#
_cell.length_a   1.000
_cell.length_b   1.000
_cell.length_c   1.000
_cell.angle_alpha   90.00
_cell.angle_beta   90.00
_cell.angle_gamma   90.00
#
_symmetry.space_group_name_H-M   'P 1'
#
loop_
_entity.id
_entity.type
_entity.pdbx_description
1 polymer ?
#
loop_
_entity_poly.entity_id
_entity_poly.type
_entity_poly.pdbx_seq_one_letter_code
_entity_poly.pdbx_strand_id
1 'polypeptide(L)' 'MSSSVAPFKNQHYAHLKRDCIKNKKLFEDPEFPANDSSVFYKEKPCGIVEWKRPGVSASKKIWY' A
#
# COMPACT_ATOMS: atom_id res chain seq x y z
N MET A 1 0.10 28.45 -2.36
CA MET A 1 0.35 28.02 -0.97
C MET A 1 1.03 26.66 -1.01
N SER A 2 2.35 26.60 -0.80
CA SER A 2 3.07 25.33 -0.64
C SER A 2 3.16 25.05 0.85
N SER A 3 2.26 24.23 1.37
CA SER A 3 2.45 23.67 2.71
C SER A 3 3.71 22.83 2.62
N SER A 4 4.75 23.23 3.37
CA SER A 4 6.00 22.46 3.45
C SER A 4 5.72 21.21 4.27
N VAL A 5 5.23 20.17 3.60
CA VAL A 5 4.97 18.87 4.22
C VAL A 5 6.33 18.24 4.54
N ALA A 6 6.62 18.07 5.82
CA ALA A 6 7.80 17.33 6.25
C ALA A 6 7.66 15.86 5.82
N PRO A 7 8.67 15.28 5.16
CA PRO A 7 8.64 13.87 4.79
C PRO A 7 8.66 13.01 6.06
N PHE A 8 7.69 12.13 6.22
CA PHE A 8 7.72 11.13 7.29
C PHE A 8 8.84 10.14 6.99
N LYS A 9 9.78 9.96 7.94
CA LYS A 9 10.91 9.02 7.82
C LYS A 9 11.67 9.10 6.48
N ASN A 10 11.90 10.32 5.98
CA ASN A 10 12.55 10.58 4.68
C ASN A 10 11.85 9.94 3.46
N GLN A 11 10.57 9.58 3.58
CA GLN A 11 9.78 9.07 2.47
C GLN A 11 9.29 10.21 1.59
N HIS A 12 9.91 10.38 0.42
CA HIS A 12 9.50 11.36 -0.59
C HIS A 12 8.67 10.68 -1.68
N TYR A 13 7.35 10.95 -1.68
CA TYR A 13 6.40 10.38 -2.66
C TYR A 13 6.91 10.47 -4.10
N ALA A 14 7.40 11.64 -4.53
CA ALA A 14 7.84 11.85 -5.90
C ALA A 14 9.06 11.00 -6.28
N HIS A 15 9.98 10.75 -5.35
CA HIS A 15 11.15 9.90 -5.57
C HIS A 15 10.74 8.43 -5.64
N LEU A 16 10.00 7.97 -4.62
CA LEU A 16 9.51 6.60 -4.51
C LEU A 16 8.68 6.20 -5.74
N LYS A 17 7.78 7.09 -6.19
CA LYS A 17 6.96 6.85 -7.39
C LYS A 17 7.83 6.68 -8.63
N ARG A 18 8.84 7.54 -8.83
CA ARG A 18 9.74 7.47 -9.98
C ARG A 18 10.53 6.16 -10.00
N ASP A 19 11.06 5.74 -8.85
CA ASP A 19 11.86 4.52 -8.74
C ASP A 19 11.02 3.27 -8.99
N CYS A 20 9.81 3.19 -8.44
CA CYS A 20 8.88 2.10 -8.70
C CYS A 20 8.51 1.98 -10.19
N ILE A 21 8.22 3.10 -10.85
CA ILE A 21 7.93 3.12 -12.29
C ILE A 21 9.15 2.67 -13.10
N LYS A 22 10.34 3.20 -12.78
CA LYS A 22 11.59 2.83 -13.45
C LYS A 22 11.90 1.34 -13.34
N ASN A 23 11.72 0.78 -12.14
CA ASN A 23 11.97 -0.61 -11.85
C ASN A 23 10.79 -1.53 -12.23
N LYS A 24 9.70 -1.00 -12.79
CA LYS A 24 8.44 -1.71 -13.08
C LYS A 24 7.93 -2.53 -11.90
N LYS A 25 8.18 -2.05 -10.67
CA LYS A 25 7.78 -2.71 -9.43
C LYS A 25 6.66 -1.90 -8.78
N LEU A 26 5.67 -2.61 -8.22
CA LEU A 26 4.64 -1.97 -7.40
C LEU A 26 5.24 -1.56 -6.05
N PHE A 27 4.84 -0.38 -5.56
CA PHE A 27 5.29 0.08 -4.25
C PHE A 27 4.71 -0.80 -3.13
N GLU A 28 5.57 -1.13 -2.18
CA GLU A 28 5.28 -1.82 -0.93
C GLU A 28 5.83 -0.92 0.18
N ASP A 29 4.98 -0.52 1.12
CA ASP A 29 5.39 0.39 2.18
C ASP A 29 6.13 -0.38 3.27
N PRO A 30 7.42 -0.06 3.56
CA PRO A 30 8.14 -0.70 4.64
C PRO A 30 7.60 -0.33 6.03
N GLU A 31 6.97 0.83 6.17
CA GLU A 31 6.41 1.33 7.44
C GLU A 31 5.00 0.82 7.70
N PHE A 32 4.32 0.35 6.66
CA PHE A 32 2.97 -0.18 6.74
C PHE A 32 2.80 -1.39 5.80
N PRO A 33 3.37 -2.55 6.17
CA PRO A 33 3.34 -3.75 5.34
C PRO A 33 1.92 -4.29 5.16
N ALA A 34 1.66 -5.01 4.09
CA ALA A 34 0.37 -5.65 3.82
C ALA A 34 0.19 -6.95 4.64
N ASN A 35 0.26 -6.85 5.98
CA ASN A 35 0.16 -7.97 6.90
C ASN A 35 -0.79 -7.66 8.07
N ASP A 36 -1.01 -8.64 8.95
CA ASP A 36 -1.91 -8.49 10.09
C ASP A 36 -1.45 -7.42 11.10
N SER A 37 -0.15 -7.11 11.20
CA SER A 37 0.36 -6.07 12.11
C SER A 37 -0.04 -4.65 11.71
N SER A 38 -0.34 -4.45 10.42
CA SER A 38 -0.87 -3.18 9.91
C SER A 38 -2.39 -3.06 10.12
N VAL A 39 -3.09 -4.16 10.37
CA VAL A 39 -4.53 -4.17 10.64
C VAL A 39 -4.83 -4.15 12.14
N PHE A 40 -4.06 -4.91 12.93
CA PHE A 40 -4.35 -5.17 14.34
C PHE A 40 -3.15 -4.84 15.23
N TYR A 41 -3.41 -4.14 16.34
CA TYR A 41 -2.37 -3.73 17.30
C TYR A 41 -2.00 -4.80 18.35
N LYS A 42 -2.89 -5.76 18.64
CA LYS A 42 -2.69 -6.76 19.71
C LYS A 42 -2.91 -8.19 19.24
N GLU A 43 -4.15 -8.58 18.94
CA GLU A 43 -4.48 -9.93 18.51
C GLU A 43 -5.38 -9.91 17.28
N LYS A 44 -5.19 -10.90 16.41
CA LYS A 44 -5.97 -11.08 15.19
C LYS A 44 -7.36 -11.61 15.56
N PRO A 45 -8.44 -10.84 15.35
CA PRO A 45 -9.79 -11.40 15.45
C PRO A 45 -9.93 -12.53 14.41
N CYS A 46 -10.64 -13.60 14.77
CA CYS A 46 -10.83 -14.78 13.93
C CYS A 46 -11.28 -14.42 12.51
N GLY A 47 -10.34 -14.39 11.57
CA GLY A 47 -10.59 -14.03 10.17
C GLY A 47 -9.28 -13.86 9.40
N ILE A 48 -9.24 -14.34 8.15
CA ILE A 48 -8.07 -14.17 7.28
C ILE A 48 -8.27 -12.87 6.49
N VAL A 49 -7.38 -11.90 6.68
CA VAL A 49 -7.35 -10.68 5.86
C VAL A 49 -6.48 -10.93 4.64
N GLU A 50 -7.09 -10.88 3.45
CA GLU A 50 -6.37 -10.90 2.19
C GLU A 50 -6.16 -9.48 1.67
N TRP A 51 -4.91 -9.06 1.56
CA TRP A 51 -4.55 -7.76 1.00
C TRP A 51 -4.59 -7.80 -0.52
N LYS A 52 -5.46 -7.00 -1.13
CA LYS A 52 -5.60 -6.90 -2.60
C LYS A 52 -5.43 -5.45 -3.05
N ARG A 53 -4.79 -5.27 -4.20
CA ARG A 53 -4.71 -3.95 -4.85
C ARG A 53 -6.02 -3.68 -5.60
N PRO A 54 -6.47 -2.42 -5.71
CA PRO A 54 -7.73 -2.09 -6.39
C PRO A 54 -7.85 -2.65 -7.82
N GLY A 55 -6.75 -2.69 -8.57
CA GLY A 55 -6.72 -3.25 -9.93
C GLY A 55 -6.89 -4.77 -10.01
N VAL A 56 -6.65 -5.50 -8.92
CA VAL A 56 -6.86 -6.96 -8.83
C VAL A 56 -8.30 -7.27 -8.45
N SER A 57 -8.89 -6.50 -7.52
CA SER A 57 -10.28 -6.69 -7.07
C SER A 57 -11.32 -6.16 -8.07
N ALA A 58 -10.94 -5.24 -8.95
CA ALA A 58 -11.83 -4.61 -9.93
C ALA A 58 -11.92 -5.37 -11.28
N SER A 59 -11.28 -6.54 -11.42
CA SER A 59 -11.52 -7.41 -12.57
C SER A 59 -12.97 -7.91 -12.52
N LYS A 60 -13.81 -7.18 -13.28
CA LYS A 60 -15.21 -7.42 -13.59
C LYS A 60 -15.61 -8.88 -13.41
N LYS A 61 -16.47 -9.15 -12.42
CA LYS A 61 -17.37 -10.32 -12.46
C LYS A 61 -18.21 -10.18 -13.72
N ILE A 62 -17.79 -10.84 -14.81
CA ILE A 62 -18.69 -11.17 -15.91
C ILE A 62 -19.63 -12.21 -15.31
N TRP A 63 -20.83 -11.77 -14.97
CA TRP A 63 -21.93 -12.68 -14.69
C TRP A 63 -22.36 -13.26 -16.04
N TYR A 64 -22.27 -14.59 -16.18
CA TYR A 64 -22.94 -15.33 -17.27
C TYR A 64 -24.37 -15.62 -16.82
#